data_AF-A0A381UR17-F1
#
_entry.id   AF-A0A381UR17-F1
#
_cell.length_a   1.000
_cell.length_b   1.000
_cell.length_c   1.000
_cell.angle_alpha   90.00
_cell.angle_beta   90.00
_cell.angle_gamma   90.00
#
_symmetry.space_group_name_H-M   'P 1'
#
loop_
_entity.id
_entity.type
_entity.pdbx_description
1 polymer ?
#
loop_
_entity_poly.entity_id
_entity_poly.type
_entity_poly.pdbx_seq_one_letter_code
_entity_poly.pdbx_strand_id
1 'polypeptide(L)'
;MGNRHIQSMFGSSRLRKFLMRRRAVDVLRLSRGEVLKCSDGVRLKGYFTPQPESSKGLVIFLHGWEGSADSAYVLSCAALLYRSGFEIFR
;
A
#
# COMPACT_ATOMS: atom_id res chain seq x y z
N MET A 1 33.06 6.96 -18.16
CA MET A 1 31.73 6.54 -18.62
C MET A 1 30.75 6.54 -17.44
N GLY A 2 29.85 7.53 -17.38
CA GLY A 2 28.92 7.73 -16.27
C GLY A 2 27.77 6.73 -16.26
N ASN A 3 27.43 6.25 -15.07
CA ASN A 3 26.56 5.13 -14.78
C ASN A 3 25.11 5.31 -15.29
N ARG A 4 24.77 4.67 -16.42
CA ARG A 4 23.46 4.73 -17.10
C ARG A 4 22.30 4.20 -16.23
N HIS A 5 22.59 3.44 -15.18
CA HIS A 5 21.61 2.90 -14.24
C HIS A 5 21.21 3.86 -13.11
N ILE A 6 22.07 4.83 -12.75
CA ILE A 6 21.75 5.81 -11.70
C ILE A 6 20.76 6.85 -12.25
N GLN A 7 20.88 7.23 -13.53
CA GLN A 7 20.01 8.22 -14.17
C GLN A 7 18.53 7.75 -14.25
N SER A 8 18.27 6.47 -14.57
CA SER A 8 16.91 5.92 -14.63
C SER A 8 16.25 5.76 -13.25
N MET A 9 17.05 5.50 -12.21
CA MET A 9 16.56 5.33 -10.84
C MET A 9 16.22 6.66 -10.13
N PHE A 10 16.86 7.77 -10.45
CA PHE A 10 16.65 9.00 -9.68
C PHE A 10 15.59 9.95 -10.26
N GLY A 11 15.58 10.17 -11.58
CA GLY A 11 14.63 11.11 -12.23
C GLY A 11 13.21 10.55 -12.34
N SER A 12 13.07 9.29 -12.75
CA SER A 12 11.76 8.67 -12.98
C SER A 12 11.13 8.07 -11.72
N SER A 13 11.93 7.56 -10.77
CA SER A 13 11.43 6.92 -9.54
C SER A 13 10.72 7.89 -8.61
N ARG A 14 11.24 9.11 -8.43
CA ARG A 14 10.61 10.10 -7.54
C ARG A 14 9.28 10.59 -8.12
N LEU A 15 9.23 10.93 -9.40
CA LEU A 15 7.99 11.32 -10.07
C LEU A 15 6.97 10.16 -10.10
N ARG A 16 7.42 8.94 -10.45
CA ARG A 16 6.57 7.74 -10.43
C ARG A 16 6.02 7.47 -9.04
N LYS A 17 6.86 7.51 -7.99
CA LYS A 17 6.43 7.36 -6.59
C LYS A 17 5.42 8.44 -6.19
N PHE A 18 5.63 9.69 -6.61
CA PHE A 18 4.68 10.77 -6.35
C PHE A 18 3.33 10.53 -7.03
N LEU A 19 3.33 10.21 -8.33
CA LEU A 19 2.09 9.90 -9.07
C LEU A 19 1.37 8.68 -8.48
N MET A 20 2.10 7.64 -8.07
CA MET A 20 1.51 6.47 -7.39
C MET A 20 0.89 6.84 -6.05
N ARG A 21 1.57 7.64 -5.23
CA ARG A 21 1.01 8.13 -3.97
C ARG A 21 -0.25 8.97 -4.17
N ARG A 22 -0.32 9.77 -5.25
CA ARG A 22 -1.55 10.48 -5.61
C ARG A 22 -2.68 9.52 -5.98
N ARG A 23 -2.39 8.43 -6.71
CA ARG A 23 -3.40 7.41 -7.04
C ARG A 23 -3.87 6.62 -5.82
N ALA A 24 -2.99 6.44 -4.83
CA ALA A 24 -3.30 5.77 -3.57
C ALA A 24 -3.81 6.73 -2.48
N VAL A 25 -4.14 7.98 -2.81
CA VAL A 25 -4.49 8.99 -1.81
C VAL A 25 -5.68 8.58 -0.97
N ASP A 26 -6.70 7.98 -1.58
CA ASP A 26 -7.90 7.53 -0.87
C ASP A 26 -7.58 6.37 0.08
N VAL A 27 -6.83 5.37 -0.40
CA VAL A 27 -6.38 4.25 0.43
C VAL A 27 -5.58 4.74 1.63
N LEU A 28 -4.65 5.68 1.43
CA LEU A 28 -3.83 6.23 2.50
C LEU A 28 -4.64 7.08 3.48
N ARG A 29 -5.49 7.98 2.97
CA ARG A 29 -6.25 8.95 3.78
C ARG A 29 -7.37 8.29 4.58
N LEU A 30 -8.06 7.33 3.98
CA LEU A 30 -9.20 6.64 4.59
C LEU A 30 -8.77 5.43 5.44
N SER A 31 -7.48 5.06 5.39
CA SER A 31 -7.00 3.97 6.23
C SER A 31 -6.93 4.34 7.71
N ARG A 32 -7.35 3.42 8.57
CA ARG A 32 -7.14 3.47 10.02
C ARG A 32 -6.09 2.46 10.44
N GLY A 33 -5.21 2.85 11.37
CA GLY A 33 -4.20 1.96 11.91
C GLY A 33 -4.83 0.93 12.85
N GLU A 34 -4.48 -0.34 12.65
CA GLU A 34 -4.99 -1.48 13.42
C GLU A 34 -3.81 -2.23 14.06
N VAL A 35 -4.03 -2.73 15.28
CA VAL A 35 -3.07 -3.61 15.96
C VAL A 35 -3.74 -4.96 16.18
N LEU A 36 -3.30 -5.96 15.43
CA LEU A 36 -3.75 -7.34 15.58
C LEU A 36 -2.94 -8.01 16.69
N LYS A 37 -3.65 -8.58 17.66
CA LYS A 37 -3.05 -9.36 18.75
C LYS A 37 -3.06 -10.84 18.36
N CYS A 38 -1.87 -11.42 18.26
CA CYS A 38 -1.69 -12.84 17.99
C CYS A 38 -1.73 -13.64 19.30
N SER A 39 -2.05 -14.93 19.20
CA SER A 39 -2.19 -15.83 20.36
C SER A 39 -0.89 -16.04 21.15
N ASP A 40 0.26 -15.81 20.51
CA ASP A 40 1.60 -15.92 21.08
C ASP A 40 2.12 -14.58 21.67
N GLY A 41 1.27 -13.57 21.77
CA GLY A 41 1.62 -12.25 22.29
C GLY A 41 2.28 -11.31 21.27
N VAL A 42 2.52 -11.77 20.04
CA VAL A 42 2.97 -10.90 18.94
C VAL A 42 1.88 -9.88 18.62
N ARG A 43 2.31 -8.64 18.31
CA ARG A 43 1.42 -7.56 17.88
C ARG A 43 1.80 -7.13 16.47
N LEU A 44 0.88 -7.32 15.53
CA LEU A 44 1.06 -6.91 14.14
C LEU A 44 0.36 -5.57 13.92
N LYS A 45 1.07 -4.63 13.28
CA LYS A 45 0.49 -3.37 12.85
C LYS A 45 0.06 -3.48 11.39
N GLY A 46 -1.15 -3.05 11.11
CA GLY A 46 -1.66 -2.90 9.75
C GLY A 46 -2.54 -1.67 9.61
N TYR A 47 -3.08 -1.48 8.42
CA TYR A 47 -3.93 -0.35 8.06
C TYR A 47 -5.14 -0.87 7.31
N PHE A 48 -6.33 -0.59 7.83
CA PHE A 48 -7.60 -0.97 7.21
C PHE A 48 -8.26 0.22 6.51
N THR A 49 -8.60 0.06 5.24
CA THR A 49 -9.36 1.03 4.43
C THR A 49 -10.74 0.44 4.10
N PRO A 50 -11.82 0.92 4.73
CA PRO A 50 -13.18 0.46 4.44
C PRO A 50 -13.70 1.01 3.12
N GLN A 51 -14.64 0.30 2.49
CA GLN A 51 -15.51 0.86 1.44
C GLN A 51 -16.65 1.65 2.10
N PRO A 52 -17.10 2.77 1.53
CA PRO A 52 -18.10 3.64 2.16
C PRO A 52 -19.51 3.04 2.24
N GLU A 53 -19.88 2.17 1.29
CA GLU A 53 -21.23 1.61 1.21
C GLU A 53 -21.21 0.08 1.31
N SER A 54 -20.67 -0.59 0.28
CA SER A 54 -20.60 -2.04 0.19
C SER A 54 -19.24 -2.50 -0.31
N SER A 55 -18.82 -3.65 0.19
CA SER A 55 -17.53 -4.26 -0.14
C SER A 55 -17.76 -5.55 -0.91
N LYS A 56 -16.99 -5.74 -1.99
CA LYS A 56 -16.89 -7.03 -2.70
C LYS A 56 -16.08 -8.07 -1.93
N GLY A 57 -15.42 -7.66 -0.85
CA GLY A 57 -14.59 -8.50 0.00
C GLY A 57 -13.37 -7.75 0.53
N LEU A 58 -12.69 -8.37 1.51
CA LEU A 58 -11.45 -7.86 2.08
C LEU A 58 -10.24 -8.46 1.36
N VAL A 59 -9.36 -7.60 0.86
CA VAL A 59 -8.04 -7.99 0.36
C VAL A 59 -6.98 -7.64 1.39
N ILE A 60 -6.18 -8.63 1.78
CA ILE A 60 -5.09 -8.49 2.75
C ILE A 60 -3.76 -8.54 2.00
N PHE A 61 -2.96 -7.48 2.10
CA PHE A 61 -1.61 -7.44 1.57
C PHE A 61 -0.60 -7.93 2.60
N LEU A 62 0.20 -8.90 2.19
CA LEU A 62 1.37 -9.35 2.94
C LEU A 62 2.61 -8.89 2.16
N HIS A 63 3.37 -7.97 2.74
CA HIS A 63 4.58 -7.49 2.09
C HIS A 63 5.73 -8.51 2.24
N GLY A 64 6.64 -8.51 1.27
CA GLY A 64 7.86 -9.31 1.34
C GLY A 64 8.85 -8.85 2.42
N TRP A 65 9.95 -9.61 2.56
CA TRP A 65 11.10 -9.26 3.39
C TRP A 65 11.62 -7.85 3.05
N GLU A 66 11.98 -7.07 4.08
CA GLU A 66 12.35 -5.64 4.00
C GLU A 66 11.27 -4.70 3.42
N GLY A 67 10.06 -5.21 3.15
CA GLY A 67 8.91 -4.44 2.73
C GLY A 67 8.18 -3.75 3.89
N SER A 68 7.08 -3.09 3.54
CA SER A 68 6.13 -2.48 4.47
C SER A 68 4.76 -2.29 3.82
N ALA A 69 3.75 -1.98 4.65
CA ALA A 69 2.40 -1.57 4.24
C ALA A 69 2.37 -0.38 3.25
N ASP A 70 3.46 0.39 3.17
CA ASP A 70 3.61 1.57 2.30
C ASP A 70 4.52 1.31 1.09
N SER A 71 4.90 0.05 0.85
CA SER A 71 5.68 -0.32 -0.32
C SER A 71 4.96 0.06 -1.61
N ALA A 72 5.69 0.54 -2.61
CA ALA A 72 5.09 1.09 -3.83
C ALA A 72 4.20 0.08 -4.58
N TYR A 73 4.56 -1.20 -4.58
CA TYR A 73 3.73 -2.25 -5.18
C TYR A 73 2.44 -2.50 -4.38
N VAL A 74 2.53 -2.51 -3.04
CA VAL A 74 1.35 -2.63 -2.15
C VAL A 74 0.39 -1.48 -2.42
N LEU A 75 0.87 -0.23 -2.36
CA LEU A 75 0.02 0.95 -2.58
C LEU A 75 -0.57 1.00 -3.99
N SER A 76 0.19 0.60 -5.02
CA SER A 76 -0.31 0.57 -6.39
C SER A 76 -1.42 -0.48 -6.58
N CYS A 77 -1.25 -1.68 -6.04
CA CYS A 77 -2.26 -2.74 -6.12
C CYS A 77 -3.48 -2.43 -5.24
N ALA A 78 -3.25 -1.93 -4.02
CA ALA A 78 -4.30 -1.51 -3.11
C ALA A 78 -5.19 -0.43 -3.73
N ALA A 79 -4.60 0.60 -4.36
CA ALA A 79 -5.36 1.65 -5.04
C ALA A 79 -6.23 1.10 -6.18
N LEU A 80 -5.73 0.13 -6.94
CA LEU A 80 -6.47 -0.52 -8.02
C LEU A 80 -7.66 -1.32 -7.48
N LEU A 81 -7.43 -2.15 -6.46
CA LEU A 81 -8.46 -3.01 -5.88
C LEU A 81 -9.50 -2.21 -5.09
N TYR A 82 -9.08 -1.16 -4.38
CA TYR A 82 -9.99 -0.25 -3.69
C TYR A 82 -10.94 0.44 -4.68
N ARG A 83 -10.42 0.97 -5.79
CA ARG A 83 -11.26 1.51 -6.87
C ARG A 83 -12.16 0.48 -7.54
N SER A 84 -11.87 -0.81 -7.38
CA SER A 84 -12.67 -1.91 -7.92
C SER A 84 -13.77 -2.38 -6.95
N GLY A 85 -13.85 -1.79 -5.75
CA GLY A 85 -14.89 -2.06 -4.75
C GLY A 85 -14.49 -3.04 -3.64
N PHE A 86 -13.19 -3.30 -3.44
CA PHE A 86 -12.69 -4.13 -2.34
C PHE A 86 -12.25 -3.28 -1.15
N GLU A 87 -12.43 -3.79 0.05
CA GLU A 87 -11.77 -3.26 1.24
C GLU A 87 -10.31 -3.71 1.27
N ILE A 88 -9.45 -2.90 1.87
CA ILE A 88 -8.02 -3.15 1.89
C ILE A 88 -7.53 -3.24 3.33
N PHE A 89 -6.80 -4.31 3.64
CA PHE A 89 -5.90 -4.37 4.79
C PHE A 89 -4.46 -4.45 4.28
N ARG A 90 -3.56 -3.62 4.78
CA ARG A 90 -2.16 -3.54 4.34
C ARG A 90 -1.19 -3.34 5.48
#